data_AF-A0A7S0TIJ3-F1
#
_entry.id   AF-A0A7S0TIJ3-F1
#
_cell.length_a   1.000
_cell.length_b   1.000
_cell.length_c   1.000
_cell.angle_alpha   90.00
_cell.angle_beta   90.00
_cell.angle_gamma   90.00
#
_symmetry.space_group_name_H-M   'P 1'
#
loop_
_entity.id
_entity.type
_entity.pdbx_description
1 polymer ?
#
loop_
_entity_poly.entity_id
_entity_poly.type
_entity_poly.pdbx_seq_one_letter_code
_entity_poly.pdbx_strand_id
1 'polypeptide(L)'
;CTSCTCGTVGPMCNSTCDMFTTCSGHGRCMANASCSCFVGWFGGGCDVSRDILEGYFSAPQETVHAGTGDGWAMVPVRILHKTGADNLTSYNVNRVGWRAVNGSALLGRDFSPTNGTLTIPKGSTIGHIRVRLTYPHLFPAPLNFSVELAPLPEWGEPGHFGP
;
A
#
# COMPACT_ATOMS: atom_id res chain seq x y z
N CYS A 1 -34.39 -10.73 7.49
CA CYS A 1 -35.31 -9.59 7.74
C CYS A 1 -36.66 -10.18 8.10
N THR A 2 -36.99 -10.32 9.38
CA THR A 2 -38.27 -10.94 9.80
C THR A 2 -38.90 -10.25 11.01
N SER A 3 -38.51 -9.00 11.36
CA SER A 3 -39.13 -8.29 12.50
C SER A 3 -39.14 -6.75 12.42
N CYS A 4 -38.57 -6.11 11.39
CA CYS A 4 -38.61 -4.67 11.16
C CYS A 4 -38.65 -4.37 9.65
N THR A 5 -39.22 -3.23 9.25
CA THR A 5 -39.16 -2.73 7.87
C THR A 5 -37.70 -2.52 7.46
N CYS A 6 -37.35 -2.82 6.21
CA CYS A 6 -35.98 -2.62 5.70
C CYS A 6 -35.53 -1.18 5.99
N GLY A 7 -34.39 -1.00 6.68
CA GLY A 7 -33.92 0.31 7.13
C GLY A 7 -34.07 0.57 8.63
N THR A 8 -34.79 -0.28 9.38
CA THR A 8 -35.00 -0.12 10.83
C THR A 8 -34.57 -1.37 11.60
N VAL A 9 -33.94 -1.17 12.76
CA VAL A 9 -33.33 -2.22 13.60
C VAL A 9 -33.50 -1.89 15.10
N GLY A 10 -33.14 -2.83 15.97
CA GLY A 10 -33.27 -2.70 17.43
C GLY A 10 -34.66 -3.06 18.00
N PRO A 11 -34.79 -3.14 19.34
CA PRO A 11 -36.08 -3.37 19.98
C PRO A 11 -37.03 -2.21 19.64
N MET A 12 -38.22 -2.54 19.12
CA MET A 12 -39.22 -1.60 18.58
C MET A 12 -38.85 -0.89 17.27
N CYS A 13 -37.81 -1.32 16.54
CA CYS A 13 -37.43 -0.74 15.24
C CYS A 13 -37.13 0.78 15.28
N ASN A 14 -36.70 1.32 16.42
CA ASN A 14 -36.47 2.75 16.63
C ASN A 14 -35.06 3.24 16.23
N SER A 15 -34.21 2.34 15.74
CA SER A 15 -32.89 2.70 15.20
C SER A 15 -32.92 2.58 13.69
N THR A 16 -32.59 3.67 12.99
CA THR A 16 -32.48 3.66 11.53
C THR A 16 -31.10 3.16 11.14
N CYS A 17 -31.05 2.06 10.39
CA CYS A 17 -29.84 1.60 9.72
C CYS A 17 -30.21 1.42 8.25
N ASP A 18 -30.00 2.47 7.48
CA ASP A 18 -30.25 2.47 6.05
C ASP A 18 -29.02 1.91 5.33
N MET A 19 -29.23 0.88 4.52
CA MET A 19 -28.13 0.16 3.89
C MET A 19 -27.28 1.06 2.98
N PHE A 20 -27.89 2.08 2.36
CA PHE A 20 -27.24 2.96 1.39
C PHE A 20 -26.50 4.12 2.03
N THR A 21 -26.96 4.59 3.19
CA THR A 21 -26.41 5.78 3.86
C THR A 21 -25.67 5.45 5.17
N THR A 22 -26.14 4.46 5.94
CA THR A 22 -25.49 4.01 7.17
C THR A 22 -24.36 3.01 6.91
N CYS A 23 -24.56 2.10 5.96
CA CYS A 23 -23.53 1.14 5.51
C CYS A 23 -22.93 1.51 4.14
N SER A 24 -23.12 2.76 3.70
CA SER A 24 -22.60 3.31 2.44
C SER A 24 -22.94 2.50 1.18
N GLY A 25 -23.96 1.64 1.22
CA GLY A 25 -24.30 0.72 0.13
C GLY A 25 -23.40 -0.52 0.05
N HIS A 26 -22.44 -0.64 0.97
CA HIS A 26 -21.32 -1.58 0.95
C HIS A 26 -21.31 -2.55 2.13
N GLY A 27 -22.38 -2.60 2.90
CA GLY A 27 -22.55 -3.56 3.97
C GLY A 27 -24.01 -3.82 4.28
N ARG A 28 -24.24 -4.83 5.12
CA ARG A 28 -25.56 -5.21 5.61
C ARG A 28 -25.76 -4.75 7.04
N CYS A 29 -26.89 -4.11 7.31
CA CYS A 29 -27.30 -3.77 8.67
C CYS A 29 -27.57 -5.01 9.53
N MET A 30 -26.96 -5.05 10.71
CA MET A 30 -27.19 -6.04 11.75
C MET A 30 -28.26 -5.54 12.75
N ALA A 31 -28.80 -6.44 13.58
CA ALA A 31 -29.89 -6.14 14.52
C ALA A 31 -29.55 -5.05 15.56
N ASN A 32 -28.26 -4.76 15.75
CA ASN A 32 -27.71 -3.77 16.67
C ASN A 32 -27.33 -2.43 15.99
N ALA A 33 -27.83 -2.16 14.77
CA ALA A 33 -27.47 -0.97 13.98
C ALA A 33 -25.99 -0.85 13.56
N SER A 34 -25.22 -1.95 13.65
CA SER A 34 -23.87 -2.01 13.10
C SER A 34 -23.88 -2.57 11.67
N CYS A 35 -22.86 -2.24 10.88
CA CYS A 35 -22.72 -2.74 9.52
C CYS A 35 -21.81 -3.98 9.44
N SER A 36 -22.31 -5.03 8.80
CA SER A 36 -21.52 -6.18 8.35
C SER A 36 -21.10 -5.93 6.91
N CYS A 37 -19.86 -5.51 6.70
CA CYS A 37 -19.40 -5.10 5.36
C CYS A 37 -19.30 -6.27 4.37
N PHE A 38 -19.57 -5.96 3.10
CA PHE A 38 -19.31 -6.88 2.00
C PHE A 38 -17.80 -7.06 1.81
N VAL A 39 -17.41 -8.12 1.09
CA VAL A 39 -15.99 -8.41 0.85
C VAL A 39 -15.32 -7.20 0.23
N GLY A 40 -14.26 -6.73 0.89
CA GLY A 40 -13.52 -5.56 0.48
C GLY A 40 -14.10 -4.23 0.92
N TRP A 41 -14.93 -4.21 1.95
CA TRP A 41 -15.34 -2.97 2.63
C TRP A 41 -15.15 -3.11 4.13
N PHE A 42 -14.84 -1.99 4.80
CA PHE A 42 -14.45 -1.93 6.21
C PHE A 42 -14.92 -0.62 6.84
N GLY A 43 -14.74 -0.51 8.15
CA GLY A 43 -15.18 0.66 8.93
C GLY A 43 -16.57 0.48 9.51
N GLY A 44 -16.95 1.36 10.45
CA GLY A 44 -18.25 1.30 11.14
C GLY A 44 -19.45 1.46 10.20
N GLY A 45 -19.26 2.16 9.08
CA GLY A 45 -20.27 2.36 8.03
C GLY A 45 -19.94 1.71 6.70
N CYS A 46 -18.96 0.79 6.63
CA CYS A 46 -18.51 0.20 5.36
C CYS A 46 -18.16 1.22 4.27
N ASP A 47 -17.70 2.40 4.68
CA ASP A 47 -17.29 3.51 3.83
C ASP A 47 -15.82 3.38 3.36
N VAL A 48 -15.09 2.40 3.89
CA VAL A 48 -13.69 2.15 3.55
C VAL A 48 -13.59 0.96 2.60
N SER A 49 -13.32 1.18 1.32
CA SER A 49 -13.11 0.09 0.37
C SER A 49 -11.70 -0.49 0.47
N ARG A 50 -11.53 -1.74 0.02
CA ARG A 50 -10.25 -2.41 -0.20
C ARG A 50 -9.46 -1.78 -1.33
N ASP A 51 -10.06 -0.85 -2.07
CA ASP A 51 -9.38 0.03 -3.03
C ASP A 51 -8.98 1.36 -2.37
N ILE A 52 -9.51 1.71 -1.18
CA ILE A 52 -8.97 2.78 -0.32
C ILE A 52 -7.75 2.26 0.49
N LEU A 53 -7.48 0.95 0.41
CA LEU A 53 -6.15 0.43 0.69
C LEU A 53 -5.13 0.87 -0.38
N GLU A 54 -5.54 1.36 -1.54
CA GLU A 54 -4.64 2.00 -2.51
C GLU A 54 -4.25 3.42 -2.06
N GLY A 55 -3.49 3.48 -0.98
CA GLY A 55 -2.42 4.45 -0.96
C GLY A 55 -1.50 4.12 -2.13
N TYR A 56 -1.51 4.92 -3.21
CA TYR A 56 -0.60 4.65 -4.31
C TYR A 56 0.81 4.97 -3.83
N PHE A 57 1.71 3.99 -3.94
CA PHE A 57 3.10 4.19 -3.59
C PHE A 57 3.75 5.02 -4.68
N SER A 58 4.37 6.14 -4.31
CA SER A 58 5.20 6.93 -5.21
C SER A 58 6.66 6.84 -4.77
N ALA A 59 7.53 6.54 -5.73
CA ALA A 59 8.95 6.85 -5.60
C ALA A 59 9.16 8.34 -5.96
N PRO A 60 10.18 9.02 -5.42
CA PRO A 60 10.57 10.32 -5.93
C PRO A 60 10.91 10.18 -7.41
N GLN A 61 10.46 11.12 -8.24
CA GLN A 61 10.89 11.23 -9.63
C GLN A 61 12.33 11.75 -9.74
N GLU A 62 12.98 12.05 -8.62
CA GLU A 62 14.31 12.64 -8.53
C GLU A 62 15.40 11.58 -8.44
N THR A 63 16.55 11.85 -9.09
CA THR A 63 17.75 11.03 -9.00
C THR A 63 18.32 11.08 -7.57
N VAL A 64 18.21 9.98 -6.84
CA VAL A 64 18.86 9.82 -5.55
C VAL A 64 20.36 9.58 -5.77
N HIS A 65 21.18 10.56 -5.41
CA HIS A 65 22.64 10.42 -5.45
C HIS A 65 23.09 9.64 -4.22
N ALA A 66 23.37 8.35 -4.39
CA ALA A 66 23.97 7.54 -3.33
C ALA A 66 25.48 7.80 -3.30
N GLY A 67 25.92 8.57 -2.30
CA GLY A 67 27.33 8.90 -2.10
C GLY A 67 28.13 7.71 -1.57
N THR A 68 29.42 7.69 -1.89
CA THR A 68 30.33 6.59 -1.54
C THR A 68 30.65 6.44 -0.06
N GLY A 69 30.23 7.41 0.77
CA GLY A 69 30.46 7.38 2.22
C GLY A 69 29.54 6.43 2.99
N ASP A 70 28.34 6.14 2.49
CA ASP A 70 27.30 5.47 3.29
C ASP A 70 27.13 3.98 2.97
N GLY A 71 27.61 3.50 1.82
CA GLY A 71 27.50 2.09 1.40
C GLY A 71 26.07 1.64 1.04
N TRP A 72 25.10 2.56 1.04
CA TRP A 72 23.69 2.30 0.77
C TRP A 72 23.08 3.37 -0.12
N ALA A 73 22.23 2.95 -1.06
CA ALA A 73 21.25 3.80 -1.70
C ALA A 73 19.93 3.72 -0.92
N MET A 74 19.45 4.87 -0.44
CA MET A 74 18.17 5.00 0.26
C MET A 74 17.13 5.58 -0.68
N VAL A 75 16.23 4.75 -1.20
CA VAL A 75 15.14 5.20 -2.08
C VAL A 75 13.90 5.45 -1.22
N PRO A 76 13.47 6.71 -1.01
CA PRO A 76 12.27 6.99 -0.24
C PRO A 76 11.04 6.56 -1.04
N VAL A 77 10.04 6.02 -0.38
CA VAL A 77 8.75 5.64 -0.95
C VAL A 77 7.67 6.28 -0.10
N ARG A 78 6.80 7.06 -0.73
CA ARG A 78 5.70 7.78 -0.08
C ARG A 78 4.39 7.04 -0.31
N ILE A 79 3.56 7.03 0.72
CA ILE A 79 2.17 6.61 0.61
C ILE A 79 1.35 7.84 0.25
N LEU A 80 0.68 7.82 -0.90
CA LEU A 80 -0.22 8.89 -1.32
C LEU A 80 -1.66 8.41 -1.23
N HIS A 81 -2.49 9.12 -0.47
CA HIS A 81 -3.88 8.72 -0.23
C HIS A 81 -4.78 9.30 -1.32
N LYS A 82 -5.60 8.46 -1.98
CA LYS A 82 -6.51 8.88 -3.07
C LYS A 82 -7.54 9.95 -2.67
N THR A 83 -7.83 10.07 -1.36
CA THR A 83 -8.85 10.99 -0.82
C THR A 83 -8.28 12.17 -0.03
N GLY A 84 -6.95 12.36 0.03
CA GLY A 84 -6.32 13.48 0.74
C GLY A 84 -6.50 13.48 2.27
N ALA A 85 -7.03 12.40 2.85
CA ALA A 85 -7.20 12.27 4.29
C ALA A 85 -5.92 11.68 4.91
N ASP A 86 -5.09 12.52 5.53
CA ASP A 86 -3.82 12.13 6.18
C ASP A 86 -3.96 11.24 7.43
N ASN A 87 -5.14 10.66 7.69
CA ASN A 87 -5.41 9.91 8.90
C ASN A 87 -5.04 8.41 8.73
N LEU A 88 -3.73 8.14 8.68
CA LEU A 88 -3.10 6.82 8.60
C LEU A 88 -3.29 5.92 9.86
N THR A 89 -4.22 6.25 10.74
CA THR A 89 -4.40 5.57 12.03
C THR A 89 -5.16 4.23 11.93
N SER A 90 -5.72 3.88 10.77
CA SER A 90 -6.52 2.65 10.58
C SER A 90 -5.84 1.54 9.78
N TYR A 91 -4.61 1.78 9.29
CA TYR A 91 -3.96 0.83 8.41
C TYR A 91 -3.02 -0.12 9.16
N ASN A 92 -3.38 -1.40 9.25
CA ASN A 92 -2.67 -2.34 10.11
C ASN A 92 -1.27 -2.71 9.59
N VAL A 93 -1.01 -2.69 8.27
CA VAL A 93 0.34 -2.69 7.66
C VAL A 93 0.27 -2.21 6.20
N ASN A 94 1.10 -1.25 5.79
CA ASN A 94 1.29 -0.85 4.39
C ASN A 94 2.54 -1.52 3.82
N ARG A 95 2.39 -2.66 3.12
CA ARG A 95 3.50 -3.37 2.48
C ARG A 95 3.46 -3.22 0.97
N VAL A 96 4.63 -2.98 0.37
CA VAL A 96 4.80 -2.91 -1.09
C VAL A 96 5.99 -3.77 -1.50
N GLY A 97 5.79 -4.60 -2.53
CA GLY A 97 6.87 -5.30 -3.18
C GLY A 97 7.70 -4.33 -4.00
N TRP A 98 9.00 -4.54 -4.07
CA TRP A 98 9.88 -3.74 -4.92
C TRP A 98 10.90 -4.62 -5.60
N ARG A 99 11.32 -4.22 -6.80
CA ARG A 99 12.49 -4.76 -7.49
C ARG A 99 13.37 -3.65 -8.01
N ALA A 100 14.66 -3.89 -8.03
CA ALA A 100 15.60 -3.07 -8.76
C ALA A 100 15.69 -3.56 -10.22
N VAL A 101 15.68 -2.61 -11.14
CA VAL A 101 15.86 -2.80 -12.57
C VAL A 101 17.26 -2.35 -12.93
N ASN A 102 17.93 -3.15 -13.76
CA ASN A 102 19.28 -2.88 -14.21
C ASN A 102 19.33 -1.60 -15.08
N GLY A 103 20.36 -0.81 -14.86
CA GLY A 103 20.75 0.29 -15.73
C GLY A 103 22.19 0.08 -16.18
N SER A 104 23.03 1.11 -16.04
CA SER A 104 24.49 0.91 -16.15
C SER A 104 25.10 0.18 -14.95
N ALA A 105 24.45 0.23 -13.79
CA ALA A 105 24.75 -0.63 -12.65
C ALA A 105 24.06 -2.01 -12.82
N LEU A 106 24.82 -3.08 -12.60
CA LEU A 106 24.37 -4.46 -12.71
C LEU A 106 24.03 -5.07 -11.36
N LEU A 107 22.89 -5.77 -11.34
CA LEU A 107 22.36 -6.56 -10.23
C LEU A 107 23.40 -7.56 -9.71
N GLY A 108 23.62 -7.59 -8.39
CA GLY A 108 24.51 -8.56 -7.72
C GLY A 108 26.01 -8.28 -7.89
N ARG A 109 26.40 -7.45 -8.86
CA ARG A 109 27.77 -6.95 -9.03
C ARG A 109 27.95 -5.60 -8.34
N ASP A 110 27.08 -4.66 -8.67
CA ASP A 110 27.23 -3.25 -8.29
C ASP A 110 26.32 -2.90 -7.09
N PHE A 111 25.25 -3.67 -6.89
CA PHE A 111 24.35 -3.51 -5.76
C PHE A 111 23.54 -4.78 -5.42
N SER A 112 23.06 -4.85 -4.17
CA SER A 112 22.22 -5.94 -3.63
C SER A 112 21.46 -5.50 -2.36
N PRO A 113 20.33 -6.11 -1.95
CA PRO A 113 19.52 -7.07 -2.69
C PRO A 113 18.79 -6.39 -3.87
N THR A 114 18.27 -7.21 -4.78
CA THR A 114 17.65 -6.77 -6.04
C THR A 114 16.12 -6.73 -5.98
N ASN A 115 15.54 -7.23 -4.91
CA ASN A 115 14.11 -7.18 -4.65
C ASN A 115 13.85 -7.29 -3.14
N GLY A 116 12.61 -7.03 -2.75
CA GLY A 116 12.17 -7.24 -1.39
C GLY A 116 10.78 -6.70 -1.14
N THR A 117 10.45 -6.59 0.14
CA THR A 117 9.20 -5.97 0.59
C THR A 117 9.54 -4.79 1.49
N LEU A 118 9.04 -3.60 1.15
CA LEU A 118 9.06 -2.46 2.03
C LEU A 118 7.80 -2.50 2.91
N THR A 119 7.99 -2.43 4.22
CA THR A 119 6.89 -2.28 5.18
C THR A 119 6.98 -0.89 5.78
N ILE A 120 5.94 -0.07 5.58
CA ILE A 120 5.85 1.26 6.17
C ILE A 120 5.06 1.14 7.47
N PRO A 121 5.67 1.48 8.64
CA PRO A 121 5.00 1.39 9.93
C PRO A 121 3.74 2.24 9.99
N LYS A 122 2.78 1.81 10.80
CA LYS A 122 1.58 2.60 11.12
C LYS A 122 1.99 4.00 11.58
N GLY A 123 1.33 5.02 11.01
CA GLY A 123 1.60 6.43 11.32
C GLY A 123 2.77 7.05 10.53
N SER A 124 3.51 6.28 9.72
CA SER A 124 4.48 6.84 8.78
C SER A 124 3.88 6.99 7.38
N THR A 125 4.12 8.13 6.75
CA THR A 125 3.80 8.40 5.34
C THR A 125 4.96 8.04 4.41
N ILE A 126 6.15 7.78 4.95
CA ILE A 126 7.39 7.55 4.20
C ILE A 126 8.10 6.29 4.71
N GLY A 127 8.50 5.42 3.79
CA GLY A 127 9.45 4.34 4.02
C GLY A 127 10.69 4.50 3.15
N HIS A 128 11.75 3.74 3.45
CA HIS A 128 12.99 3.76 2.66
C HIS A 128 13.34 2.35 2.21
N ILE A 129 13.46 2.14 0.91
CA ILE A 129 14.10 0.95 0.35
C ILE A 129 15.60 1.12 0.52
N ARG A 130 16.26 0.12 1.10
CA ARG A 130 17.69 0.12 1.36
C ARG A 130 18.37 -0.85 0.41
N VAL A 131 19.12 -0.33 -0.55
CA VAL A 131 19.92 -1.11 -1.48
C VAL A 131 21.39 -0.92 -1.11
N ARG A 132 22.11 -2.01 -0.83
CA ARG A 132 23.55 -1.96 -0.54
C ARG A 132 24.32 -1.78 -1.83
N LEU A 133 25.31 -0.90 -1.81
CA LEU A 133 26.24 -0.70 -2.92
C LEU A 133 27.48 -1.56 -2.68
N THR A 134 27.87 -2.35 -3.67
CA THR A 134 29.08 -3.19 -3.61
C THR A 134 30.27 -2.42 -4.20
N TYR A 135 31.25 -2.11 -3.35
CA TYR A 135 32.48 -1.38 -3.73
C TYR A 135 33.64 -2.33 -4.09
N PRO A 136 34.68 -1.84 -4.83
CA PRO A 136 34.86 -0.48 -5.35
C PRO A 136 34.74 -0.35 -6.88
N HIS A 137 34.09 0.73 -7.34
CA HIS A 137 34.07 1.13 -8.74
C HIS A 137 35.30 1.98 -9.06
N LEU A 138 36.21 1.42 -9.86
CA LEU A 138 37.42 2.10 -10.37
C LEU A 138 37.14 3.03 -11.56
N PHE A 139 35.86 3.27 -11.89
CA PHE A 139 35.46 3.99 -13.09
C PHE A 139 35.07 5.45 -12.78
N PRO A 140 35.50 6.42 -13.61
CA PRO A 140 35.23 7.85 -13.42
C PRO A 140 33.79 8.28 -13.73
N ALA A 141 32.93 7.35 -14.16
CA ALA A 141 31.57 7.64 -14.59
C ALA A 141 30.53 7.17 -13.56
N PRO A 142 29.48 7.97 -13.30
CA PRO A 142 28.38 7.55 -12.44
C PRO A 142 27.63 6.35 -13.06
N LEU A 143 27.23 5.39 -12.21
CA LEU A 143 26.34 4.30 -12.59
C LEU A 143 24.91 4.57 -12.10
N ASN A 144 23.92 3.98 -12.77
CA ASN A 144 22.50 4.12 -12.44
C ASN A 144 21.78 2.77 -12.42
N PHE A 145 20.72 2.69 -11.62
CA PHE A 145 19.72 1.64 -11.61
C PHE A 145 18.37 2.27 -11.24
N SER A 146 17.28 1.57 -11.50
CA SER A 146 15.93 2.03 -11.16
C SER A 146 15.25 1.08 -10.18
N VAL A 147 14.21 1.53 -9.50
CA VAL A 147 13.39 0.71 -8.61
C VAL A 147 11.94 0.78 -9.05
N GLU A 148 11.32 -0.38 -9.24
CA GLU A 148 9.91 -0.55 -9.56
C GLU A 148 9.16 -1.09 -8.34
N LEU A 149 7.93 -0.60 -8.15
CA LEU A 149 7.04 -0.99 -7.05
C LEU A 149 5.90 -1.85 -7.59
N ALA A 150 5.47 -2.85 -6.82
CA ALA A 150 4.36 -3.74 -7.17
C ALA A 150 3.55 -4.15 -5.92
N PRO A 151 2.23 -4.41 -6.06
CA PRO A 151 1.42 -5.01 -5.00
C PRO A 151 1.91 -6.39 -4.56
N LEU A 152 1.63 -6.77 -3.30
CA LEU A 152 1.82 -8.15 -2.82
C LEU A 152 0.47 -8.90 -2.91
N PRO A 153 0.41 -10.19 -3.30
CA PRO A 153 1.49 -11.13 -3.54
C PRO A 153 1.72 -11.38 -5.04
N GLU A 154 2.01 -10.36 -5.86
CA GLU A 154 2.13 -10.59 -7.31
C GLU A 154 3.44 -11.28 -7.75
N TRP A 155 4.25 -11.78 -6.81
CA TRP A 155 5.52 -12.48 -7.07
C TRP A 155 5.42 -14.00 -6.88
N GLY A 156 4.22 -14.59 -7.03
CA GLY A 156 3.98 -16.03 -6.87
C GLY A 156 2.86 -16.64 -7.71
N GLU A 157 2.16 -15.87 -8.54
CA GLU A 157 1.12 -16.39 -9.45
C GLU A 157 1.72 -16.55 -10.87
N PRO A 158 1.77 -17.76 -11.44
CA PRO A 158 2.17 -17.95 -12.84
C PRO A 158 1.09 -17.38 -13.76
N GLY A 159 1.31 -16.18 -14.32
CA GLY A 159 0.44 -15.68 -15.40
C GLY A 159 0.37 -14.17 -15.62
N HIS A 160 0.91 -13.32 -14.76
CA HIS A 160 0.72 -11.86 -14.85
C HIS A 160 1.86 -11.07 -15.51
N PHE A 161 2.64 -11.70 -16.39
CA PHE A 161 3.46 -10.97 -17.36
C PHE A 161 3.38 -11.68 -18.73
N GLY A 162 2.44 -11.21 -19.55
CA GLY A 162 2.55 -11.35 -21.00
C GLY A 162 3.54 -10.31 -21.57
N PRO A 163 4.07 -10.54 -22.79
CA PRO A 163 5.23 -9.86 -23.37
C PRO A 163 5.05 -8.35 -23.58
#